data_AF-A0A9D2KBX2-F1
#
_entry.id   AF-A0A9D2KBX2-F1
#
_cell.length_a   1.000
_cell.length_b   1.000
_cell.length_c   1.000
_cell.angle_alpha   90.00
_cell.angle_beta   90.00
_cell.angle_gamma   90.00
#
_symmetry.space_group_name_H-M   'P 1'
#
loop_
_entity.id
_entity.type
_entity.pdbx_description
1 polymer ?
#
loop_
_entity_poly.entity_id
_entity_poly.type
_entity_poly.pdbx_seq_one_letter_code
_entity_poly.pdbx_strand_id
1 'polypeptide(L)' 'IEFLDVTNVTFINISDEIIKKYLDNAEYMDKAGAYAVQGIASMFVEKIEGSYDNVVGLPMGRLARELIKYKINLL' A
#
# COMPACT_ATOMS: atom_id res chain seq x y z
N ILE A 1 15.17 16.09 -1.52
CA ILE A 1 13.82 16.18 -2.12
C ILE A 1 12.86 15.75 -1.03
N GLU A 2 11.98 16.63 -0.59
CA GLU A 2 10.98 16.31 0.44
C GLU A 2 9.59 16.53 -0.13
N PHE A 3 8.71 15.54 0.02
CA PHE A 3 7.30 15.62 -0.34
C PHE A 3 6.50 14.60 0.48
N LEU A 4 5.18 14.81 0.54
CA LEU A 4 4.22 13.89 1.14
C LEU A 4 3.29 13.34 0.05
N ASP A 5 2.95 12.07 0.15
CA ASP A 5 1.93 11.41 -0.67
C ASP A 5 0.99 10.65 0.26
N VAL A 6 -0.31 10.76 0.05
CA VAL A 6 -1.35 10.19 0.93
C VAL A 6 -2.27 9.33 0.07
N THR A 7 -2.44 8.08 0.50
CA THR A 7 -3.36 7.14 -0.14
C THR A 7 -4.32 6.61 0.91
N ASN A 8 -5.62 6.67 0.63
CA ASN A 8 -6.64 6.05 1.45
C ASN A 8 -6.93 4.64 0.93
N VAL A 9 -7.03 3.68 1.84
CA VAL A 9 -7.37 2.29 1.51
C VAL A 9 -8.63 1.92 2.30
N THR A 10 -9.69 1.59 1.57
CA THR A 10 -10.96 1.14 2.15
C THR A 10 -10.98 -0.38 2.13
N PHE A 11 -11.24 -0.98 3.28
CA PHE A 11 -11.45 -2.40 3.44
C PHE A 11 -12.93 -2.72 3.45
N ILE A 12 -13.31 -3.90 2.94
CA ILE A 12 -14.63 -4.45 3.18
C ILE A 12 -14.82 -4.74 4.68
N ASN A 13 -16.06 -4.97 5.11
CA ASN A 13 -16.31 -5.51 6.44
C ASN A 13 -15.88 -6.98 6.49
N ILE A 14 -14.89 -7.31 7.32
CA ILE A 14 -14.35 -8.68 7.45
C ILE A 14 -14.89 -9.31 8.73
N SER A 15 -15.35 -10.56 8.65
CA SER A 15 -15.74 -11.31 9.85
C SER A 15 -14.53 -11.79 10.65
N ASP A 16 -14.70 -11.93 11.96
CA ASP A 16 -13.65 -12.45 12.86
C ASP A 16 -13.16 -13.85 12.43
N GLU A 17 -14.02 -14.67 11.83
CA GLU A 17 -13.62 -15.99 11.32
C GLU A 17 -12.62 -15.86 10.17
N ILE A 18 -12.87 -14.94 9.24
CA ILE A 18 -11.96 -14.69 8.12
C ILE A 18 -10.67 -14.04 8.61
N ILE A 19 -10.75 -13.11 9.57
CA ILE A 19 -9.55 -12.51 10.20
C ILE A 19 -8.68 -13.59 10.84
N LYS A 20 -9.27 -14.54 11.58
CA LYS A 20 -8.51 -15.66 12.18
C LYS A 20 -7.78 -16.48 11.11
N LYS A 21 -8.48 -16.86 10.03
CA LYS A 21 -7.87 -17.60 8.91
C LYS A 21 -6.76 -16.80 8.22
N TYR A 22 -6.93 -15.47 8.10
CA TYR A 22 -5.90 -14.60 7.57
C TYR A 22 -4.63 -14.64 8.44
N LEU A 23 -4.79 -14.53 9.76
CA LEU A 23 -3.68 -14.58 10.73
C LEU A 23 -2.91 -15.90 10.69
N ASP A 24 -3.53 -17.03 10.35
CA ASP A 24 -2.83 -18.32 10.20
C ASP A 24 -1.72 -18.29 9.12
N ASN A 25 -1.76 -17.34 8.18
CA ASN A 25 -0.79 -17.21 7.10
C ASN A 25 0.45 -16.36 7.46
N ALA A 26 0.47 -15.72 8.63
CA ALA A 26 1.57 -14.88 9.12
C ALA A 26 1.99 -13.69 8.22
N GLU A 27 1.26 -13.38 7.14
CA GLU A 27 1.56 -12.24 6.24
C GLU A 27 1.63 -10.89 6.97
N TYR A 28 0.93 -10.76 8.09
CA TYR A 28 0.85 -9.55 8.89
C TYR A 28 2.13 -9.21 9.68
N MET A 29 3.02 -10.19 9.93
CA MET A 29 4.03 -10.12 10.99
C MET A 29 5.05 -8.99 10.85
N ASP A 30 5.29 -8.50 9.65
CA ASP A 30 6.25 -7.44 9.34
C ASP A 30 5.60 -6.25 8.61
N LYS A 31 4.26 -6.14 8.69
CA LYS A 31 3.48 -5.15 7.95
C LYS A 31 2.83 -4.14 8.88
N ALA A 32 3.05 -2.87 8.61
CA ALA A 32 2.31 -1.80 9.27
C ALA A 32 0.82 -1.95 8.96
N GLY A 33 -0.04 -1.89 9.98
CA GLY A 33 -1.48 -2.14 9.82
C GLY A 33 -1.85 -3.60 9.60
N ALA A 34 -0.92 -4.54 9.77
CA ALA A 34 -1.16 -5.99 9.70
C ALA A 34 -1.69 -6.48 8.35
N TYR A 35 -1.35 -5.81 7.24
CA TYR A 35 -1.75 -6.23 5.89
C TYR A 35 -0.71 -5.89 4.82
N ALA A 36 -0.70 -6.66 3.72
CA ALA A 36 0.03 -6.32 2.51
C ALA A 36 -0.93 -6.15 1.33
N VAL A 37 -0.95 -4.97 0.70
CA VAL A 37 -1.84 -4.66 -0.44
C VAL A 37 -1.57 -5.52 -1.68
N GLN A 38 -0.34 -6.05 -1.81
CA GLN A 38 0.09 -6.97 -2.87
C GLN A 38 -0.01 -8.45 -2.47
N GLY A 39 -0.53 -8.71 -1.26
CA GLY A 39 -0.55 -10.01 -0.62
C GLY A 39 -1.94 -10.63 -0.57
N ILE A 40 -2.12 -11.60 0.32
CA ILE A 40 -3.37 -12.27 0.65
C ILE A 40 -4.43 -11.23 1.06
N ALA A 41 -4.06 -10.22 1.85
CA ALA A 41 -4.99 -9.17 2.28
C ALA A 41 -5.57 -8.31 1.15
N SER A 42 -5.02 -8.37 -0.07
CA SER A 42 -5.58 -7.69 -1.25
C SER A 42 -7.04 -8.05 -1.50
N MET A 43 -7.47 -9.26 -1.14
CA MET A 43 -8.86 -9.70 -1.29
C MET A 43 -9.85 -8.94 -0.39
N PHE A 44 -9.35 -8.24 0.62
CA PHE A 44 -10.18 -7.44 1.54
C PHE A 44 -10.23 -5.95 1.16
N VAL A 45 -9.41 -5.51 0.19
CA VAL A 45 -9.36 -4.11 -0.23
C VAL A 45 -10.51 -3.84 -1.19
N GLU A 46 -11.45 -3.00 -0.77
CA GLU A 46 -12.58 -2.56 -1.58
C GLU A 46 -12.18 -1.45 -2.54
N LYS A 47 -11.39 -0.49 -2.05
CA LYS A 47 -11.05 0.72 -2.80
C LYS A 47 -9.70 1.27 -2.37
N ILE A 48 -8.96 1.81 -3.34
CA ILE A 48 -7.74 2.59 -3.12
C ILE A 48 -7.94 3.96 -3.76
N GLU A 49 -7.74 5.02 -2.98
CA GLU A 49 -7.84 6.41 -3.43
C GLU A 49 -6.51 7.11 -3.20
N GLY A 50 -5.72 7.22 -4.27
CA GLY A 50 -4.34 7.71 -4.26
C GLY A 50 -3.44 6.75 -5.04
N SER A 51 -2.14 6.78 -4.75
CA SER A 51 -1.15 6.00 -5.49
C SER A 51 -0.96 4.61 -4.83
N TYR A 52 -1.08 3.53 -5.60
CA TYR A 52 -0.92 2.15 -5.10
C TYR A 52 0.51 1.86 -4.65
N ASP A 53 1.50 2.35 -5.41
CA ASP A 53 2.92 2.27 -5.10
C ASP A 53 3.27 2.97 -3.76
N ASN A 54 2.55 4.03 -3.39
CA ASN A 54 2.63 4.63 -2.06
C ASN A 54 2.24 3.64 -0.95
N VAL A 55 1.16 2.86 -1.15
CA VAL A 55 0.72 1.82 -0.19
C VAL A 55 1.73 0.68 -0.11
N VAL A 56 2.35 0.32 -1.24
CA VAL A 56 3.45 -0.66 -1.29
C VAL A 56 4.67 -0.16 -0.51
N GLY A 57 4.91 1.15 -0.46
CA GLY A 57 5.90 1.79 0.40
C GLY A 57 6.77 2.86 -0.27
N LEU A 58 6.60 3.11 -1.57
CA LEU A 58 7.31 4.18 -2.26
C LEU A 58 6.44 4.75 -3.41
N PRO A 59 6.01 6.02 -3.34
CA PRO A 59 5.22 6.65 -4.39
C PRO A 59 6.08 6.96 -5.63
N MET A 60 6.48 5.93 -6.37
CA MET A 60 7.32 5.98 -7.56
C MET A 60 6.84 6.99 -8.59
N GLY A 61 5.54 7.05 -8.86
CA GLY A 61 4.98 8.02 -9.80
C GLY A 61 5.23 9.47 -9.36
N ARG A 62 5.06 9.75 -8.06
CA ARG A 62 5.34 11.09 -7.51
C ARG A 62 6.83 11.37 -7.45
N LEU A 63 7.63 10.41 -6.98
CA LEU A 63 9.09 10.50 -6.89
C LEU A 63 9.71 10.82 -8.26
N ALA A 64 9.29 10.13 -9.32
CA ALA A 64 9.75 10.38 -10.69
C ALA A 64 9.51 11.84 -11.11
N ARG A 65 8.29 12.35 -10.88
CA ARG A 65 7.94 13.74 -11.17
C ARG A 65 8.75 14.74 -10.36
N GLU A 66 9.08 14.43 -9.11
CA GLU A 66 9.93 15.29 -8.27
C GLU A 66 11.39 15.28 -8.74
N LEU A 67 11.94 14.11 -9.12
CA LEU A 67 13.32 13.98 -9.59
C LEU A 67 13.58 14.68 -10.93
N ILE A 68 12.59 14.66 -11.84
CA ILE A 68 12.69 15.35 -13.13
C ILE A 68 12.94 16.86 -12.94
N LYS A 69 12.41 17.47 -11.88
CA LYS A 69 12.65 18.90 -11.56
C LYS A 69 14.13 19.20 -11.30
N TYR A 70 14.90 18.20 -10.90
CA TYR A 70 16.34 18.26 -10.66
C TYR A 70 17.15 17.70 -11.83
N LYS A 71 16.51 17.47 -13.00
CA LYS A 71 17.13 16.88 -14.20
C LYS A 71 17.68 15.46 -13.98
N ILE A 72 17.15 14.74 -12.99
CA ILE A 72 17.44 13.32 -12.77
C ILE A 72 16.35 12.51 -13.48
N ASN A 73 16.74 11.66 -14.42
CA ASN A 73 15.84 10.78 -15.15
C ASN A 73 15.91 9.35 -14.60
N LEU A 74 14.75 8.72 -14.46
CA LEU A 74 14.62 7.31 -14.03
C LEU A 74 14.51 6.34 -15.23
N LEU A 75 14.37 6.87 -16.45
CA LEU A 75 14.30 6.13 -17.71
C LEU A 75 15.46 6.49 -18.64
#